data_AF-A0A962V4P4-F1
#
_entry.id   AF-A0A962V4P4-F1
#
_cell.length_a   1.000
_cell.length_b   1.000
_cell.length_c   1.000
_cell.angle_alpha   90.00
_cell.angle_beta   90.00
_cell.angle_gamma   90.00
#
_symmetry.space_group_name_H-M   'P 1'
#
loop_
_entity.id
_entity.type
_entity.pdbx_description
1 polymer ?
#
loop_
_entity_poly.entity_id
_entity_poly.type
_entity_poly.pdbx_seq_one_letter_code
_entity_poly.pdbx_strand_id
1 'polypeptide(L)'
;DCPPAKRERGQPQLRIGDSGPMGRVLIAGEAGAGIVPELTPWPAEAVIDKPGKGAFYATALSEILAHKSIRKLVFAGVTTEVCVQTTMREANDRGFD
;
A
#
# COMPACT_ATOMS: atom_id res chain seq x y z
N ASP A 1 -8.40 -10.76 -3.07
CA ASP A 1 -8.00 -9.78 -4.11
C ASP A 1 -6.57 -9.99 -4.64
N CYS A 2 -5.92 -11.15 -4.45
CA CYS A 2 -4.57 -11.40 -4.94
C CYS A 2 -4.61 -12.17 -6.28
N PRO A 3 -4.22 -11.58 -7.42
CA PRO A 3 -4.20 -12.30 -8.69
C PRO A 3 -3.14 -13.42 -8.68
N PRO A 4 -3.34 -14.53 -9.43
CA PRO A 4 -2.36 -15.62 -9.51
C PRO A 4 -0.95 -15.13 -9.84
N ALA A 5 -0.82 -14.24 -10.84
CA ALA A 5 0.46 -13.65 -11.23
C ALA A 5 1.16 -12.83 -10.13
N LYS A 6 0.43 -12.34 -9.12
CA LYS A 6 1.03 -11.66 -7.94
C LYS A 6 1.53 -12.68 -6.92
N ARG A 7 0.74 -13.74 -6.68
CA ARG A 7 1.06 -14.82 -5.73
C ARG A 7 2.22 -15.70 -6.21
N GLU A 8 2.27 -15.98 -7.51
CA GLU A 8 3.21 -16.95 -8.11
C GLU A 8 4.53 -16.32 -8.58
N ARG A 9 4.69 -15.01 -8.41
CA ARG A 9 5.85 -14.26 -8.92
C ARG A 9 7.16 -14.70 -8.28
N GLY A 10 8.13 -15.04 -9.12
CA GLY A 10 9.51 -15.32 -8.70
C GLY A 10 9.65 -16.60 -7.88
N GLN A 11 10.74 -16.71 -7.13
CA GLN A 11 11.03 -17.87 -6.28
C GLN A 11 11.30 -17.44 -4.83
N PRO A 12 10.34 -16.79 -4.14
CA PRO A 12 10.52 -16.40 -2.75
C PRO A 12 10.44 -17.63 -1.83
N GLN A 13 11.03 -17.52 -0.64
CA GLN A 13 10.91 -18.52 0.42
C GLN A 13 9.46 -18.63 0.94
N LEU A 14 8.73 -17.51 0.98
CA LEU A 14 7.31 -17.43 1.37
C LEU A 14 6.50 -16.63 0.34
N ARG A 15 5.25 -17.02 0.11
CA ARG A 15 4.29 -16.36 -0.79
C ARG A 15 3.18 -15.69 -0.01
N ILE A 16 2.42 -14.84 -0.70
CA ILE A 16 1.19 -14.25 -0.18
C ILE A 16 0.24 -15.37 0.27
N GLY A 17 -0.17 -15.32 1.53
CA GLY A 17 -1.04 -16.30 2.18
C GLY A 17 -0.32 -17.45 2.89
N ASP A 18 0.98 -17.66 2.65
CA ASP A 18 1.74 -18.69 3.37
C ASP A 18 1.89 -18.31 4.85
N SER A 19 1.98 -19.30 5.73
CA SER A 19 2.23 -19.08 7.15
C SER A 19 3.63 -18.52 7.38
N GLY A 20 3.71 -17.37 8.06
CA GLY A 20 4.96 -16.74 8.48
C GLY A 20 5.01 -16.52 9.99
N PRO A 21 6.13 -15.99 10.52
CA PRO A 21 6.33 -15.78 11.95
C PRO A 21 5.36 -14.76 12.58
N MET A 22 4.71 -13.92 11.76
CA MET A 22 3.75 -12.90 12.20
C MET A 22 2.34 -13.15 11.63
N GLY A 23 1.98 -14.42 11.42
CA GLY A 23 0.75 -14.81 10.76
C GLY A 23 0.92 -14.99 9.25
N ARG A 24 -0.19 -15.10 8.52
CA ARG A 24 -0.15 -15.32 7.07
C ARG A 24 0.37 -14.09 6.32
N VAL A 25 1.29 -14.30 5.39
CA VAL A 25 2.00 -13.21 4.68
C VAL A 25 1.04 -12.37 3.85
N LEU A 26 1.01 -11.06 4.10
CA LEU A 26 0.20 -10.05 3.40
C LEU A 26 -1.31 -10.36 3.40
N ILE A 27 -1.84 -10.94 4.47
CA ILE A 27 -3.28 -11.13 4.69
C ILE A 27 -3.79 -10.12 5.71
N ALA A 28 -4.85 -9.39 5.36
CA ALA A 28 -5.47 -8.41 6.24
C ALA A 28 -5.94 -9.06 7.56
N GLY A 29 -5.73 -8.35 8.67
CA GLY A 29 -6.04 -8.84 10.02
C GLY A 29 -4.95 -9.72 10.66
N GLU A 30 -3.95 -10.17 9.91
CA GLU A 30 -2.77 -10.83 10.49
C GLU A 30 -1.82 -9.78 11.09
N ALA A 31 -1.08 -10.15 12.14
CA ALA A 31 -0.18 -9.22 12.84
C ALA A 31 0.86 -8.59 11.91
N GLY A 32 1.40 -9.36 10.95
CA GLY A 32 2.36 -8.88 9.96
C GLY A 32 1.81 -7.91 8.90
N ALA A 33 0.48 -7.73 8.83
CA ALA A 33 -0.17 -6.76 7.96
C ALA A 33 -0.60 -5.47 8.71
N GLY A 34 -0.38 -5.39 10.03
CA GLY A 34 -0.70 -4.22 10.82
C GLY A 34 0.27 -3.05 10.62
N ILE A 35 -0.19 -1.85 10.98
CA ILE A 35 0.68 -0.67 11.11
C ILE A 35 1.48 -0.80 12.41
N VAL A 36 2.78 -0.50 12.35
CA VAL A 36 3.65 -0.57 13.54
C VAL A 36 3.22 0.45 14.60
N PRO A 37 3.38 0.16 15.91
CA PRO A 37 2.90 1.02 16.98
C PRO A 37 3.38 2.47 16.90
N GLU A 38 4.62 2.69 16.47
CA GLU A 38 5.25 4.00 16.33
C GLU A 38 4.61 4.88 15.25
N LEU A 39 3.86 4.27 14.33
CA LEU A 39 3.13 4.92 13.23
C LEU A 39 1.61 4.77 13.37
N THR A 40 1.11 4.52 14.58
CA THR A 40 -0.34 4.39 14.82
C THR A 40 -1.08 5.64 14.33
N PRO A 41 -2.07 5.50 13.43
CA PRO A 41 -2.80 6.65 12.90
C PRO A 41 -3.59 7.39 13.97
N TRP A 42 -3.72 8.70 13.81
CA TRP A 42 -4.68 9.47 14.61
C TRP A 42 -6.11 9.21 14.17
N PRO A 43 -7.12 9.42 15.04
CA PRO A 43 -8.52 9.04 14.75
C PRO A 43 -9.13 9.60 13.45
N ALA A 44 -8.60 10.72 12.93
CA ALA A 44 -9.11 11.37 11.71
C ALA A 44 -8.21 11.15 10.47
N GLU A 45 -7.12 10.39 10.60
CA GLU A 45 -6.24 10.08 9.48
C GLU A 45 -6.83 9.00 8.59
N ALA A 46 -6.70 9.18 7.27
CA ALA A 46 -7.17 8.19 6.31
C ALA A 46 -6.22 6.98 6.30
N VAL A 47 -6.77 5.79 6.54
CA VAL A 47 -6.08 4.50 6.36
C VAL A 47 -6.66 3.81 5.15
N ILE A 48 -5.80 3.41 4.21
CA ILE A 48 -6.21 2.87 2.92
C ILE A 48 -5.51 1.54 2.68
N ASP A 49 -6.27 0.46 2.67
CA ASP A 49 -5.79 -0.82 2.16
C ASP A 49 -5.66 -0.75 0.62
N LYS A 50 -4.58 -1.32 0.10
CA LYS A 50 -4.33 -1.33 -1.35
C LYS A 50 -4.04 -2.73 -1.88
N PRO A 51 -4.75 -3.19 -2.93
CA PRO A 51 -4.49 -4.49 -3.55
C PRO A 51 -3.23 -4.46 -4.43
N GLY A 52 -2.78 -3.26 -4.85
CA GLY A 52 -1.67 -3.03 -5.77
C GLY A 52 -0.36 -2.55 -5.12
N LYS A 53 0.66 -2.34 -5.97
CA LYS A 53 1.90 -1.65 -5.56
C LYS A 53 1.66 -0.14 -5.46
N GLY A 54 1.09 0.46 -6.49
CA GLY A 54 0.61 1.85 -6.47
C GLY A 54 -0.61 2.02 -5.59
N ALA A 55 -0.66 3.12 -4.85
CA ALA A 55 -1.76 3.41 -3.94
C ALA A 55 -3.00 3.97 -4.64
N PHE A 56 -2.93 4.39 -5.91
CA PHE A 56 -4.12 4.84 -6.66
C PHE A 56 -4.88 3.69 -7.33
N TYR A 57 -4.26 2.51 -7.44
CA TYR A 57 -4.87 1.36 -8.11
C TYR A 57 -5.94 0.70 -7.22
N ALA A 58 -7.20 0.83 -7.65
CA ALA A 58 -8.36 0.24 -6.98
C ALA A 58 -8.49 0.64 -5.51
N THR A 59 -8.27 1.93 -5.21
CA THR A 59 -8.48 2.53 -3.90
C THR A 59 -9.24 3.86 -4.01
N ALA A 60 -9.68 4.40 -2.87
CA ALA A 60 -10.31 5.72 -2.79
C ALA A 60 -9.30 6.89 -2.73
N LEU A 61 -8.00 6.66 -2.90
CA LEU A 61 -6.98 7.71 -2.68
C LEU A 61 -7.21 8.96 -3.55
N SER A 62 -7.52 8.78 -4.85
CA SER A 62 -7.81 9.90 -5.76
C SER A 62 -8.98 10.75 -5.26
N GLU A 63 -10.06 10.09 -4.83
CA GLU A 63 -11.29 10.74 -4.36
C GLU A 63 -11.02 11.50 -3.06
N ILE A 64 -10.31 10.87 -2.11
CA ILE A 64 -9.94 11.49 -0.83
C ILE A 64 -9.10 12.75 -1.06
N LEU A 65 -8.09 12.69 -1.92
CA LEU A 65 -7.23 13.84 -2.23
C LEU A 65 -8.02 14.95 -2.91
N ALA A 66 -8.91 14.61 -3.87
CA ALA A 66 -9.76 15.58 -4.57
C ALA A 66 -10.75 16.26 -3.61
N HIS A 67 -11.41 15.50 -2.73
CA HIS A 67 -12.34 16.04 -1.72
C HIS A 67 -11.66 16.99 -0.73
N LYS A 68 -10.36 16.83 -0.50
CA LYS A 68 -9.56 17.70 0.37
C LYS A 68 -8.82 18.81 -0.40
N SER A 69 -9.00 18.91 -1.71
CA SER A 69 -8.28 19.83 -2.59
C SER A 69 -6.74 19.76 -2.45
N ILE A 70 -6.20 18.56 -2.19
CA ILE A 70 -4.75 18.34 -2.05
C ILE A 70 -4.12 18.19 -3.43
N ARG A 71 -3.01 18.89 -3.67
CA ARG A 71 -2.21 18.80 -4.90
C ARG A 71 -0.73 18.48 -4.70
N LYS A 72 -0.21 18.74 -3.50
CA LYS A 72 1.20 18.51 -3.15
C LYS A 72 1.31 17.28 -2.27
N LEU A 73 2.14 16.32 -2.64
CA LEU A 73 2.29 15.06 -1.95
C LEU A 73 3.73 14.87 -1.46
N VAL A 74 3.88 14.51 -0.19
CA VAL A 74 5.16 14.08 0.38
C VAL A 74 5.09 12.58 0.60
N PHE A 75 6.08 11.85 0.09
CA PHE A 75 6.13 10.39 0.14
C PHE A 75 7.16 9.89 1.15
N ALA A 76 6.77 8.91 1.95
CA ALA A 76 7.63 8.12 2.82
C ALA A 76 7.09 6.69 2.93
N GLY A 77 7.94 5.72 3.24
CA GLY A 77 7.52 4.33 3.46
C GLY A 77 8.45 3.30 2.82
N VAL A 78 7.94 2.09 2.61
CA VAL A 78 8.71 0.92 2.18
C VAL A 78 7.93 0.01 1.20
N THR A 79 8.58 -0.64 0.23
CA THR A 79 9.96 -0.38 -0.24
C THR A 79 9.99 0.80 -1.21
N THR A 80 11.13 1.49 -1.25
CA THR A 80 11.35 2.70 -2.04
C THR A 80 11.10 2.45 -3.52
N GLU A 81 11.77 1.45 -4.08
CA GLU A 81 11.79 1.09 -5.50
C GLU A 81 10.54 0.36 -5.99
N VAL A 82 9.60 0.02 -5.10
CA VAL A 82 8.35 -0.65 -5.46
C VAL A 82 7.15 0.18 -5.06
N CYS A 83 6.69 0.11 -3.81
CA CYS A 83 5.41 0.71 -3.41
C CYS A 83 5.46 2.24 -3.45
N VAL A 84 6.54 2.82 -2.93
CA VAL A 84 6.70 4.29 -2.85
C VAL A 84 6.87 4.86 -4.27
N GLN A 85 7.84 4.37 -5.02
CA GLN A 85 8.13 4.88 -6.37
C GLN A 85 6.98 4.64 -7.36
N THR A 86 6.28 3.50 -7.28
CA THR A 86 5.12 3.25 -8.15
C THR A 86 4.01 4.28 -7.89
N THR A 87 3.71 4.55 -6.61
CA THR A 87 2.69 5.55 -6.25
C THR A 87 3.12 6.97 -6.64
N MET A 88 4.39 7.31 -6.44
CA MET A 88 4.93 8.63 -6.82
C MET A 88 4.88 8.84 -8.34
N ARG A 89 5.21 7.83 -9.15
CA ARG A 89 5.05 7.90 -10.61
C ARG A 89 3.59 8.04 -11.02
N GLU A 90 2.70 7.26 -10.41
CA GLU A 90 1.24 7.40 -10.65
C GLU A 90 0.72 8.79 -10.29
N ALA A 91 1.21 9.39 -9.20
CA ALA A 91 0.86 10.74 -8.78
C ALA A 91 1.34 11.79 -9.79
N ASN A 92 2.59 11.69 -10.24
CA ASN A 92 3.15 12.58 -11.27
C ASN A 92 2.32 12.51 -12.56
N ASP A 93 1.97 11.31 -13.02
CA ASP A 93 1.13 11.12 -14.23
C ASP A 93 -0.28 11.71 -14.07
N ARG A 94 -0.74 11.90 -12.82
CA ARG A 94 -2.04 12.51 -12.47
C ARG A 94 -1.95 14.02 -12.22
N GLY A 95 -0.76 14.61 -12.33
CA GLY A 95 -0.55 16.06 -12.14
C GLY A 95 -0.49 16.51 -10.68
N PHE A 96 -0.09 15.62 -9.76
CA PHE A 96 0.30 16.03 -8.41
C PHE A 96 1.75 16.51 -8.39
N ASP A 97 2.02 17.48 -7.52
CA ASP A 97 3.36 18.02 -7.23
C ASP A 97 4.02 17.29 -6.05
#